data_AF-A0A7W4C5R0-F1
#
_entry.id   AF-A0A7W4C5R0-F1
#
_cell.length_a   1.000
_cell.length_b   1.000
_cell.length_c   1.000
_cell.angle_alpha   90.00
_cell.angle_beta   90.00
_cell.angle_gamma   90.00
#
_symmetry.space_group_name_H-M   'P 1'
#
loop_
_entity.id
_entity.type
_entity.pdbx_description
1 polymer ?
#
loop_
_entity_poly.entity_id
_entity_poly.type
_entity_poly.pdbx_seq_one_letter_code
_entity_poly.pdbx_strand_id
1 'polypeptide(L)' 'MIFSQVTLAPADPILGLTDAFKADARPHKVNLGVGIYKDEAGQTPILSSVKKAEAILLETEKTK' A
#
# COMPACT_ATOMS: atom_id res chain seq x y z
N MET A 1 -31.32 -5.27 -10.04
CA MET A 1 -29.96 -5.56 -9.54
C MET A 1 -29.00 -5.18 -10.64
N ILE A 2 -28.37 -4.00 -10.57
CA ILE A 2 -27.62 -3.41 -11.69
C ILE A 2 -26.18 -3.96 -11.81
N PHE A 3 -25.70 -4.65 -10.78
CA PHE A 3 -24.33 -5.17 -10.68
C PHE A 3 -24.18 -6.67 -10.93
N SER A 4 -25.26 -7.40 -11.22
CA SER A 4 -25.21 -8.86 -11.43
C SER A 4 -24.58 -9.30 -12.76
N GLN A 5 -24.37 -8.37 -13.70
CA GLN A 5 -23.71 -8.63 -14.99
C GLN A 5 -22.27 -8.09 -15.06
N VAL A 6 -21.76 -7.50 -13.99
CA VAL A 6 -20.38 -6.96 -13.99
C VAL A 6 -19.40 -8.12 -13.83
N THR A 7 -18.69 -8.43 -14.90
CA THR A 7 -17.58 -9.38 -14.89
C THR A 7 -16.44 -8.83 -14.04
N LEU A 8 -15.84 -9.69 -13.21
CA LEU A 8 -14.67 -9.33 -12.42
C LEU A 8 -13.51 -8.96 -13.36
N ALA A 9 -12.85 -7.84 -13.07
CA ALA A 9 -11.61 -7.48 -13.74
C ALA A 9 -10.53 -8.55 -13.43
N PRO A 10 -9.60 -8.79 -14.37
CA PRO A 10 -8.47 -9.69 -14.12
C PRO A 10 -7.67 -9.20 -12.90
N ALA A 11 -7.15 -10.14 -12.13
CA ALA A 11 -6.31 -9.83 -10.98
C ALA A 11 -5.04 -9.08 -11.44
N ASP A 12 -4.67 -8.04 -10.71
CA ASP A 12 -3.47 -7.26 -11.01
C ASP A 12 -2.21 -8.15 -10.88
N PRO A 13 -1.38 -8.28 -11.93
CA PRO A 13 -0.16 -9.08 -11.91
C PRO A 13 0.81 -8.74 -10.76
N ILE A 14 0.77 -7.51 -10.25
CA ILE A 14 1.62 -7.04 -9.14
C ILE A 14 1.18 -7.68 -7.80
N LEU A 15 -0.10 -8.00 -7.63
CA LEU A 15 -0.62 -8.60 -6.40
C LEU A 15 -0.09 -10.02 -6.18
N GLY A 16 0.06 -10.81 -7.25
CA GLY A 16 0.52 -12.20 -7.15
C GLY A 16 1.93 -12.36 -6.57
N LEU A 17 2.83 -11.41 -6.84
CA LEU A 17 4.20 -11.39 -6.29
C LEU A 17 4.21 -11.09 -4.79
N THR A 18 3.33 -10.21 -4.33
CA THR A 18 3.22 -9.86 -2.92
C THR A 18 2.69 -11.03 -2.11
N ASP A 19 1.72 -11.77 -2.64
CA ASP A 19 1.13 -12.92 -1.95
C ASP A 19 2.08 -14.12 -1.91
N ALA A 20 2.80 -14.38 -3.01
CA ALA A 20 3.87 -15.38 -3.03
C ALA A 20 4.99 -15.03 -2.03
N PHE A 21 5.39 -13.75 -1.97
CA PHE A 21 6.36 -13.28 -0.98
C PHE A 21 5.82 -13.43 0.44
N LYS A 22 4.55 -13.14 0.72
CA LYS A 22 3.95 -13.31 2.05
C LYS A 22 3.89 -14.79 2.48
N ALA A 23 3.52 -15.69 1.56
CA ALA A 23 3.38 -17.12 1.82
C ALA A 23 4.70 -17.85 2.12
N ASP A 24 5.84 -17.26 1.73
CA ASP A 24 7.16 -17.82 1.95
C ASP A 24 7.59 -17.75 3.43
N ALA A 25 7.90 -18.89 4.06
CA ALA A 25 8.31 -18.95 5.47
C ALA A 25 9.78 -18.61 5.73
N ARG A 26 10.59 -18.38 4.68
CA ARG A 26 12.03 -18.10 4.84
C ARG A 26 12.24 -16.79 5.63
N PRO A 27 13.02 -16.80 6.73
CA PRO A 27 13.18 -15.64 7.61
C PRO A 27 13.98 -14.49 6.95
N HIS A 28 14.80 -14.78 5.94
CA HIS A 28 15.65 -13.80 5.25
C HIS A 28 15.21 -13.52 3.80
N LYS A 29 13.91 -13.69 3.49
CA LYS A 29 13.38 -13.36 2.16
C LYS A 29 13.42 -11.85 1.90
N VAL A 30 13.79 -11.45 0.69
CA VAL A 30 13.88 -10.04 0.26
C VAL A 30 12.84 -9.78 -0.84
N ASN A 31 12.01 -8.74 -0.67
CA ASN A 31 11.03 -8.32 -1.67
C ASN A 31 11.57 -7.13 -2.45
N LEU A 32 12.00 -7.36 -3.70
CA LEU A 32 12.42 -6.33 -4.65
C LEU A 32 11.35 -6.03 -5.71
N GLY A 33 10.18 -6.68 -5.65
CA GLY A 33 9.09 -6.47 -6.59
C GLY A 33 8.22 -5.26 -6.27
N VAL A 34 8.30 -4.76 -5.03
CA VAL A 34 7.53 -3.60 -4.57
C VAL A 34 8.40 -2.34 -4.75
N GLY A 35 8.06 -1.50 -5.72
CA GLY A 35 8.74 -0.25 -6.04
C GLY A 35 8.47 0.88 -5.04
N ILE A 36 8.60 0.61 -3.74
CA ILE A 36 8.34 1.56 -2.66
C ILE A 36 9.59 1.70 -1.80
N TYR A 37 9.92 2.93 -1.42
CA TYR A 37 10.97 3.17 -0.45
C TYR A 37 10.63 2.52 0.89
N LYS A 38 11.60 1.78 1.43
CA LYS A 38 11.55 1.24 2.79
C LYS A 38 12.71 1.82 3.59
N ASP A 39 12.45 2.10 4.86
CA ASP A 39 13.48 2.50 5.81
C ASP A 39 14.35 1.30 6.25
N GLU A 40 15.32 1.54 7.13
CA GLU A 40 16.24 0.53 7.67
C GLU A 40 15.51 -0.59 8.43
N ALA A 41 14.28 -0.34 8.90
CA ALA A 41 13.43 -1.32 9.58
C ALA A 41 12.49 -2.07 8.59
N GLY A 42 12.57 -1.79 7.29
CA GLY A 42 11.73 -2.41 6.26
C GLY A 42 10.31 -1.84 6.18
N GLN A 43 10.03 -0.73 6.87
CA GLN A 43 8.74 -0.04 6.87
C GLN A 43 8.70 1.03 5.79
N THR A 44 7.51 1.42 5.36
CA THR A 44 7.33 2.54 4.43
C THR A 44 7.07 3.80 5.26
N PRO A 45 8.07 4.69 5.44
CA PRO A 45 7.92 5.82 6.34
C PRO A 45 7.01 6.89 5.73
N ILE A 46 6.20 7.52 6.57
CA ILE A 46 5.51 8.77 6.22
C ILE A 46 6.44 9.92 6.65
N LEU A 47 6.76 10.81 5.71
CA LEU A 47 7.64 11.94 6.00
C LEU A 47 7.01 12.88 7.04
N SER A 48 7.84 13.44 7.92
CA SER A 48 7.41 14.38 8.96
C SER A 48 6.72 15.62 8.40
N SER A 49 7.09 16.07 7.20
CA SER A 49 6.43 17.16 6.48
C SER A 49 5.00 16.80 6.08
N VAL A 50 4.77 15.58 5.59
CA VAL A 50 3.43 15.07 5.23
C VAL A 50 2.56 14.97 6.48
N LYS A 51 3.09 14.43 7.58
CA LYS A 51 2.36 14.36 8.87
C LYS A 51 1.95 15.73 9.40
N LYS A 52 2.81 16.75 9.26
CA LYS A 52 2.49 18.13 9.63
C LYS A 52 1.39 18.72 8.74
N ALA A 53 1.45 18.47 7.43
CA ALA A 53 0.42 18.92 6.50
C ALA A 53 -0.94 18.26 6.79
N GLU A 54 -0.97 16.96 7.09
CA GLU A 54 -2.18 16.24 7.52
C GLU A 54 -2.79 16.87 8.79
N ALA A 55 -1.96 17.22 9.78
CA ALA A 55 -2.43 17.86 11.00
C ALA A 55 -3.05 19.24 10.74
N ILE A 56 -2.39 20.07 9.91
CA ILE A 56 -2.92 21.38 9.52
C ILE A 56 -4.24 21.22 8.76
N LEU A 57 -4.32 20.27 7.84
CA LEU A 57 -5.54 19.99 7.08
C LEU A 57 -6.67 19.61 8.04
N LEU A 58 -6.42 18.67 8.96
CA LEU A 58 -7.40 18.21 9.94
C LEU A 58 -7.93 19.36 10.82
N GLU A 59 -7.09 20.32 11.18
CA GLU A 59 -7.47 21.47 12.00
C GLU A 59 -8.22 22.55 11.22
N THR A 60 -7.94 22.70 9.92
CA THR A 60 -8.41 23.84 9.11
C THR A 60 -9.52 23.49 8.12
N GLU A 61 -9.73 22.21 7.83
CA GLU A 61 -10.69 21.73 6.85
C GLU A 61 -12.12 21.89 7.39
N LYS A 62 -12.90 22.76 6.76
CA LYS A 62 -14.30 23.04 7.14
C LYS A 62 -15.31 22.18 6.40
N THR A 63 -14.90 21.49 5.33
CA THR A 63 -15.77 20.67 4.46
C THR A 63 -14.91 19.78 3.54
N LYS A 64 -15.47 18.63 3.14
CA LYS A 64 -14.88 17.64 2.21
C LYS A 64 -15.03 18.05 0.76
#